data_AF-C5L457-F1
#
_entry.id   AF-C5L457-F1
#
_cell.length_a   1.000
_cell.length_b   1.000
_cell.length_c   1.000
_cell.angle_alpha   90.00
_cell.angle_beta   90.00
_cell.angle_gamma   90.00
#
_symmetry.space_group_name_H-M   'P 1'
#
loop_
_entity.id
_entity.type
_entity.pdbx_description
1 polymer ?
#
loop_
_entity_poly.entity_id
_entity_poly.type
_entity_poly.pdbx_seq_one_letter_code
_entity_poly.pdbx_strand_id
1 'polypeptide(L)'
;MLGDVAVAVNPKDDRFTYLIGKELVHPFIPDRKMVVIADDYVSMDFGTGCVKITPAHDPNDFAIGRRHHLPEINILNDDGTMNDNCGEFAGQHRFIARRTVEERLKELGLFVGKTDNAMKVPLCSKSKDIVEPVLKPQWWMDCSKEAARGVQAVKEGKLRIEPSYYESTWFNWLENIRDWCVSRQLWWGHRIPAYKVVKPCYTEEQWFVGRDEAEALERASEKLGIPE
;
A
#
# COMPACT_ATOMS: atom_id res chain seq x y z
N MET A 1 -14.12 0.30 -1.90
CA MET A 1 -15.28 1.20 -1.80
C MET A 1 -15.25 1.99 -0.52
N LEU A 2 -15.37 1.36 0.65
CA LEU A 2 -15.40 2.09 1.92
C LEU A 2 -14.14 2.89 2.25
N GLY A 3 -13.04 2.74 1.51
CA GLY A 3 -11.80 3.52 1.62
C GLY A 3 -11.53 4.41 0.41
N ASP A 4 -12.50 4.57 -0.50
CA ASP A 4 -12.29 5.28 -1.75
C ASP A 4 -12.19 6.78 -1.51
N VAL A 5 -11.31 7.44 -2.26
CA VAL A 5 -11.04 8.88 -2.16
C VAL A 5 -11.09 9.59 -3.50
N ALA A 6 -11.15 8.84 -4.59
CA ALA A 6 -11.29 9.38 -5.94
C ALA A 6 -11.89 8.34 -6.89
N VAL A 7 -12.28 8.80 -8.07
CA VAL A 7 -12.52 7.96 -9.25
C VAL A 7 -11.56 8.43 -10.33
N ALA A 8 -10.75 7.52 -10.88
CA ALA A 8 -9.87 7.81 -11.99
C ALA A 8 -10.53 7.46 -13.33
N VAL A 9 -10.31 8.32 -14.32
CA VAL A 9 -10.69 8.11 -15.72
C VAL A 9 -9.47 8.31 -16.61
N ASN A 10 -9.46 7.69 -17.79
CA ASN A 10 -8.39 7.94 -18.74
C ASN A 10 -8.54 9.37 -19.33
N PRO A 11 -7.47 10.19 -19.38
CA PRO A 11 -7.54 11.54 -19.93
C PRO A 11 -7.96 11.60 -21.42
N LYS A 12 -7.87 10.47 -22.13
CA LYS A 12 -8.24 10.33 -23.55
C LYS A 12 -9.65 9.77 -23.75
N ASP A 13 -10.39 9.52 -22.67
CA ASP A 13 -11.76 9.00 -22.74
C ASP A 13 -12.80 10.12 -22.78
N ASP A 14 -13.19 10.52 -23.98
CA ASP A 14 -14.14 11.62 -24.22
C ASP A 14 -15.50 11.43 -23.52
N ARG A 15 -15.84 10.20 -23.10
CA ARG A 15 -17.06 9.92 -22.33
C ARG A 15 -17.05 10.54 -20.94
N PHE A 16 -15.87 10.82 -20.38
CA PHE A 16 -15.73 11.26 -18.99
C PHE A 16 -14.82 12.48 -18.78
N THR A 17 -14.14 12.99 -19.81
CA THR A 17 -13.23 14.15 -19.68
C THR A 17 -13.91 15.37 -19.04
N TYR A 18 -15.20 15.59 -19.32
CA TYR A 18 -15.99 16.69 -18.73
C TYR A 18 -16.26 16.53 -17.22
N LEU A 19 -16.00 15.36 -16.63
CA LEU A 19 -16.14 15.10 -15.20
C LEU A 19 -14.85 15.34 -14.41
N ILE A 20 -13.69 15.45 -15.08
CA ILE A 20 -12.40 15.63 -14.40
C ILE A 20 -12.44 16.88 -13.52
N GLY A 21 -11.99 16.74 -12.26
CA GLY A 21 -11.99 17.79 -11.25
C GLY A 21 -13.34 17.98 -10.54
N LYS A 22 -14.42 17.30 -10.95
CA LYS A 22 -15.69 17.34 -10.24
C LYS A 22 -15.63 16.53 -8.95
N GLU A 23 -16.36 17.01 -7.95
CA GLU A 23 -16.54 16.29 -6.69
C GLU A 23 -17.65 15.24 -6.82
N LEU A 24 -17.48 14.14 -6.09
CA LEU A 24 -18.43 13.04 -5.99
C LEU A 24 -18.83 12.86 -4.52
N VAL A 25 -20.06 12.42 -4.29
CA VAL A 25 -20.53 12.01 -2.96
C VAL A 25 -20.27 10.53 -2.79
N HIS A 26 -19.55 10.15 -1.73
CA HIS A 26 -19.36 8.74 -1.40
C HIS A 26 -20.70 8.11 -0.96
N PRO A 27 -21.10 6.93 -1.49
CA PRO A 27 -22.42 6.35 -1.23
C PRO A 27 -22.80 6.16 0.24
N PHE A 28 -21.80 5.95 1.11
CA PHE A 28 -22.01 5.63 2.53
C PHE A 28 -21.33 6.58 3.52
N ILE A 29 -20.47 7.49 3.05
CA ILE A 29 -19.63 8.33 3.92
C ILE A 29 -19.75 9.77 3.42
N PRO A 30 -20.83 10.50 3.77
CA PRO A 30 -21.17 11.78 3.17
C PRO A 30 -20.04 12.83 3.25
N ASP A 31 -19.29 12.85 4.35
CA ASP A 31 -18.21 13.81 4.57
C ASP A 31 -16.91 13.46 3.84
N ARG A 32 -16.90 12.36 3.08
CA ARG A 32 -15.73 11.97 2.30
C ARG A 32 -15.67 12.73 0.99
N LYS A 33 -14.69 13.63 0.90
CA LYS A 33 -14.32 14.28 -0.34
C LYS A 33 -13.82 13.23 -1.34
N MET A 34 -14.55 13.08 -2.43
CA MET A 34 -14.12 12.32 -3.59
C MET A 34 -14.04 13.23 -4.80
N VAL A 35 -13.05 13.00 -5.65
CA VAL A 35 -12.84 13.79 -6.86
C VAL A 35 -12.61 12.87 -8.05
N VAL A 36 -13.00 13.32 -9.25
CA VAL A 36 -12.63 12.65 -10.50
C VAL A 36 -11.25 13.11 -10.93
N ILE A 37 -10.30 12.18 -11.06
CA ILE A 37 -8.94 12.45 -11.53
C ILE A 37 -8.69 11.84 -12.90
N ALA A 38 -7.71 12.39 -13.62
CA ALA A 38 -7.27 11.87 -14.90
C ALA A 38 -5.95 11.09 -14.73
N ASP A 39 -5.95 9.79 -15.02
CA ASP A 39 -4.74 8.97 -14.94
C ASP A 39 -4.72 7.96 -16.10
N ASP A 40 -3.59 7.87 -16.81
CA ASP A 40 -3.43 7.04 -18.00
C ASP A 40 -3.26 5.54 -17.69
N TYR A 41 -3.13 5.18 -16.40
CA TYR A 41 -3.22 3.81 -15.93
C TYR A 41 -4.61 3.19 -16.21
N VAL A 42 -5.67 4.01 -16.27
CA VAL A 42 -7.03 3.52 -16.45
C VAL A 42 -7.25 3.06 -17.88
N SER A 43 -7.67 1.80 -18.06
CA SER A 43 -8.09 1.27 -19.36
C SER A 43 -9.50 1.74 -19.71
N MET A 44 -9.68 2.29 -20.92
CA MET A 44 -10.99 2.74 -21.42
C MET A 44 -11.94 1.57 -21.73
N ASP A 45 -11.39 0.40 -22.06
CA ASP A 45 -12.13 -0.77 -22.53
C ASP A 45 -12.52 -1.72 -21.38
N PHE A 46 -11.94 -1.54 -20.19
CA PHE A 46 -12.23 -2.39 -19.04
C PHE A 46 -13.35 -1.80 -18.18
N GLY A 47 -14.39 -2.60 -17.95
CA GLY A 47 -15.54 -2.19 -17.14
C GLY A 47 -16.22 -0.96 -17.73
N THR A 48 -16.35 0.10 -16.93
CA THR A 48 -16.94 1.37 -17.37
C THR A 48 -15.92 2.36 -17.95
N GLY A 49 -14.61 2.05 -17.92
CA GLY A 49 -13.55 3.04 -18.17
C GLY A 49 -13.30 3.99 -16.99
N CYS A 50 -13.96 3.75 -15.84
CA CYS A 50 -13.75 4.48 -14.58
C CYS A 50 -13.31 3.50 -13.49
N VAL A 51 -12.33 3.88 -12.67
CA VAL A 51 -11.80 3.04 -11.60
C VAL A 51 -11.85 3.80 -10.28
N LYS A 52 -12.50 3.24 -9.28
CA LYS A 52 -12.43 3.77 -7.90
C LYS A 52 -10.97 3.71 -7.41
N ILE A 53 -10.53 4.69 -6.63
CA ILE A 53 -9.17 4.74 -6.10
C ILE A 53 -9.18 4.62 -4.58
N THR A 54 -8.55 3.56 -4.05
CA THR A 54 -8.46 3.21 -2.63
C THR A 54 -6.99 3.09 -2.18
N PRO A 55 -6.24 4.20 -2.00
CA PRO A 55 -4.77 4.16 -1.88
C PRO A 55 -4.21 3.27 -0.76
N ALA A 56 -4.91 3.13 0.36
CA ALA A 56 -4.42 2.33 1.48
C ALA A 56 -4.55 0.80 1.30
N HIS A 57 -5.21 0.34 0.23
CA HIS A 57 -5.64 -1.06 0.07
C HIS A 57 -5.39 -1.67 -1.32
N ASP A 58 -4.74 -0.96 -2.24
CA ASP A 58 -4.23 -1.55 -3.49
C ASP A 58 -2.91 -0.86 -3.88
N PRO A 59 -1.86 -1.59 -4.30
CA PRO A 59 -0.58 -1.00 -4.66
C PRO A 59 -0.62 -0.04 -5.87
N ASN A 60 -1.50 -0.28 -6.84
CA ASN A 60 -1.65 0.60 -7.99
C ASN A 60 -2.42 1.86 -7.59
N ASP A 61 -3.49 1.71 -6.81
CA ASP A 61 -4.23 2.83 -6.23
C ASP A 61 -3.33 3.67 -5.33
N PHE A 62 -2.40 3.06 -4.59
CA PHE A 62 -1.40 3.76 -3.80
C PHE A 62 -0.52 4.62 -4.71
N ALA A 63 0.03 4.04 -5.78
CA ALA A 63 0.87 4.77 -6.73
C ALA A 63 0.12 5.92 -7.42
N ILE A 64 -1.14 5.71 -7.82
CA ILE A 64 -2.03 6.76 -8.34
C ILE A 64 -2.25 7.83 -7.27
N GLY A 65 -2.59 7.43 -6.04
CA GLY A 65 -2.80 8.33 -4.92
C GLY A 65 -1.59 9.22 -4.65
N ARG A 66 -0.38 8.68 -4.72
CA ARG A 66 0.87 9.46 -4.60
C ARG A 66 1.05 10.47 -5.72
N ARG A 67 0.77 10.10 -6.98
CA ARG A 67 0.86 11.01 -8.14
C ARG A 67 -0.11 12.18 -8.06
N HIS A 68 -1.31 11.93 -7.53
CA HIS A 68 -2.41 12.91 -7.45
C HIS A 68 -2.59 13.53 -6.07
N HIS A 69 -1.68 13.26 -5.12
CA HIS A 69 -1.73 13.75 -3.74
C HIS A 69 -3.05 13.44 -3.01
N LEU A 70 -3.58 12.23 -3.23
CA LEU A 70 -4.83 11.78 -2.62
C LEU A 70 -4.61 11.30 -1.18
N PRO A 71 -5.62 11.45 -0.30
CA PRO A 71 -5.52 10.97 1.07
C PRO A 71 -5.48 9.43 1.15
N GLU A 72 -4.75 8.92 2.12
CA GLU A 72 -4.54 7.50 2.36
C GLU A 72 -5.40 7.06 3.55
N ILE A 73 -6.63 6.57 3.30
CA ILE A 73 -7.59 6.18 4.35
C ILE A 73 -7.58 4.66 4.54
N ASN A 74 -7.09 4.21 5.69
CA ASN A 74 -7.13 2.79 6.08
C ASN A 74 -8.52 2.43 6.66
N ILE A 75 -9.09 1.32 6.23
CA ILE A 75 -10.43 0.84 6.60
C ILE A 75 -10.43 -0.45 7.42
N LEU A 76 -9.27 -1.07 7.65
CA LEU A 76 -9.17 -2.37 8.33
C LEU A 76 -8.46 -2.23 9.68
N ASN A 77 -9.00 -2.94 10.67
CA ASN A 77 -8.31 -3.30 11.89
C ASN A 77 -7.40 -4.52 11.65
N ASP A 78 -6.52 -4.79 12.61
CA ASP A 78 -5.52 -5.87 12.54
C ASP A 78 -6.13 -7.28 12.55
N ASP A 79 -7.36 -7.42 13.03
CA ASP A 79 -8.14 -8.65 13.04
C ASP A 79 -8.98 -8.86 11.77
N GLY A 80 -8.89 -7.96 10.80
CA GLY A 80 -9.65 -8.01 9.55
C GLY A 80 -11.10 -7.55 9.67
N THR A 81 -11.47 -6.88 10.77
CA THR A 81 -12.73 -6.13 10.88
C THR A 81 -12.60 -4.72 10.31
N MET A 82 -13.74 -4.13 9.92
CA MET A 82 -13.80 -2.75 9.45
C MET A 82 -13.63 -1.78 10.63
N ASN A 83 -12.84 -0.71 10.45
CA ASN A 83 -12.65 0.33 11.47
C ASN A 83 -13.67 1.48 11.36
N ASP A 84 -13.50 2.52 12.16
CA ASP A 84 -14.43 3.67 12.26
C ASP A 84 -14.52 4.51 10.98
N ASN A 85 -13.56 4.39 10.05
CA ASN A 85 -13.64 5.05 8.74
C ASN A 85 -14.72 4.44 7.83
N CYS A 86 -15.41 3.39 8.28
CA CYS A 86 -16.36 2.62 7.49
C CYS A 86 -17.82 2.92 7.80
N GLY A 87 -18.12 3.90 8.67
CA GLY A 87 -19.50 4.29 8.98
C GLY A 87 -20.33 3.13 9.51
N GLU A 88 -21.50 2.88 8.91
CA GLU A 88 -22.42 1.80 9.33
C GLU A 88 -21.84 0.38 9.22
N PHE A 89 -20.71 0.21 8.54
CA PHE A 89 -20.05 -1.09 8.37
C PHE A 89 -18.95 -1.37 9.41
N ALA A 90 -18.63 -0.41 10.29
CA ALA A 90 -17.63 -0.58 11.34
C ALA A 90 -17.92 -1.82 12.21
N GLY A 91 -16.87 -2.54 12.60
CA GLY A 91 -16.93 -3.77 13.40
C GLY A 91 -17.29 -5.05 12.61
N GLN A 92 -17.78 -4.94 11.37
CA GLN A 92 -18.05 -6.12 10.55
C GLN A 92 -16.74 -6.77 10.07
N HIS A 93 -16.70 -8.10 9.99
CA HIS A 93 -15.58 -8.78 9.34
C HIS A 93 -15.58 -8.50 7.82
N ARG A 94 -14.40 -8.32 7.20
CA ARG A 94 -14.23 -7.88 5.79
C ARG A 94 -15.12 -8.60 4.76
N PHE A 95 -15.30 -9.93 4.89
CA PHE A 95 -16.15 -10.69 3.98
C PHE A 95 -17.66 -10.51 4.22
N ILE A 96 -18.05 -10.20 5.45
CA ILE A 96 -19.42 -9.83 5.79
C ILE A 96 -19.70 -8.43 5.24
N ALA A 97 -18.81 -7.47 5.54
CA ALA A 97 -18.90 -6.10 5.04
C ALA A 97 -19.04 -6.05 3.53
N ARG A 98 -18.29 -6.88 2.78
CA ARG A 98 -18.43 -6.97 1.32
C ARG A 98 -19.84 -7.30 0.86
N ARG A 99 -20.55 -8.20 1.54
CA ARG A 99 -21.93 -8.59 1.20
C ARG A 99 -22.92 -7.51 1.62
N THR A 100 -22.78 -7.01 2.84
CA THR A 100 -23.67 -5.97 3.37
C THR A 100 -23.57 -4.67 2.56
N VAL A 101 -22.36 -4.28 2.12
CA VAL A 101 -22.17 -3.15 1.19
C VAL A 101 -22.97 -3.34 -0.10
N GLU A 102 -22.97 -4.54 -0.67
CA GLU A 102 -23.71 -4.86 -1.89
C GLU A 102 -25.23 -4.74 -1.67
N GLU A 103 -25.74 -5.26 -0.57
CA GLU A 103 -27.15 -5.18 -0.18
C GLU A 103 -27.59 -3.73 0.03
N ARG A 104 -26.79 -2.96 0.76
CA ARG A 104 -27.08 -1.54 1.02
C ARG A 104 -27.06 -0.70 -0.26
N LEU A 105 -26.16 -0.99 -1.21
CA LEU A 105 -26.19 -0.34 -2.53
C LEU A 105 -27.49 -0.63 -3.29
N LYS A 106 -28.05 -1.85 -3.16
CA LYS A 106 -29.35 -2.21 -3.78
C LYS A 106 -30.50 -1.45 -3.13
N GLU A 107 -30.50 -1.35 -1.81
CA GLU A 107 -31.53 -0.62 -1.05
C GLU A 107 -31.51 0.89 -1.38
N LEU A 108 -30.33 1.46 -1.62
CA LEU A 108 -30.17 2.85 -2.07
C LEU A 108 -30.47 3.05 -3.57
N GLY A 109 -30.73 1.99 -4.34
CA GLY A 109 -30.93 2.08 -5.79
C GLY A 109 -29.67 2.45 -6.59
N LEU A 110 -28.48 2.31 -5.99
CA LEU A 110 -27.18 2.64 -6.60
C LEU A 110 -26.49 1.42 -7.22
N PHE A 111 -26.97 0.21 -6.93
CA PHE A 111 -26.42 -1.03 -7.49
C PHE A 111 -26.91 -1.25 -8.93
N VAL A 112 -26.00 -1.15 -9.90
CA VAL A 112 -26.31 -1.36 -11.32
C VAL A 112 -26.27 -2.84 -11.71
N GLY A 113 -25.28 -3.59 -11.22
CA GLY A 113 -25.12 -4.99 -11.59
C GLY A 113 -23.80 -5.60 -11.10
N LYS A 114 -23.65 -6.90 -11.37
CA LYS A 114 -22.46 -7.69 -11.04
C LYS A 114 -22.27 -8.78 -12.09
N THR A 115 -21.03 -8.97 -12.51
CA THR A 115 -20.62 -10.02 -13.43
C THR A 115 -19.45 -10.79 -12.82
N ASP A 116 -19.34 -12.06 -13.16
CA ASP A 116 -18.19 -12.86 -12.73
C ASP A 116 -16.93 -12.33 -13.41
N ASN A 117 -15.88 -12.16 -12.61
CA ASN A 117 -14.59 -11.69 -13.08
C ASN A 117 -13.51 -12.62 -12.52
N ALA A 118 -12.81 -13.31 -13.43
CA ALA A 118 -11.69 -14.16 -13.05
C ALA A 118 -10.55 -13.27 -12.53
N MET A 119 -10.09 -13.54 -11.31
CA MET A 119 -9.01 -12.76 -10.69
C MET A 119 -8.02 -13.67 -9.96
N LYS A 120 -6.80 -13.16 -9.79
CA LYS A 120 -5.79 -13.80 -8.95
C LYS A 120 -5.92 -13.26 -7.53
N VAL A 121 -6.17 -14.14 -6.57
CA VAL A 121 -6.27 -13.78 -5.15
C VAL A 121 -4.98 -14.22 -4.45
N PRO A 122 -4.21 -13.30 -3.84
CA PRO A 122 -2.99 -13.66 -3.13
C PRO A 122 -3.34 -14.42 -1.86
N LEU A 123 -2.68 -15.57 -1.67
CA LEU A 123 -2.83 -16.39 -0.46
C LEU A 123 -1.54 -16.37 0.34
N CYS A 124 -1.67 -16.30 1.66
CA CYS A 124 -0.55 -16.45 2.56
C CYS A 124 0.08 -17.84 2.34
N SER A 125 1.38 -17.90 2.12
CA SER A 125 2.07 -19.16 1.87
C SER A 125 1.96 -20.15 3.05
N LYS A 126 1.77 -19.64 4.27
CA LYS A 126 1.63 -20.43 5.51
C LYS A 126 0.19 -20.74 5.88
N SER A 127 -0.62 -19.72 6.22
CA SER A 127 -2.01 -19.93 6.68
C SER A 127 -2.98 -20.28 5.56
N LYS A 128 -2.60 -20.00 4.30
CA LYS A 128 -3.47 -20.07 3.12
C LYS A 128 -4.67 -19.12 3.16
N ASP A 129 -4.73 -18.21 4.12
CA ASP A 129 -5.74 -17.13 4.13
C ASP A 129 -5.42 -16.08 3.05
N ILE A 130 -6.43 -15.30 2.66
CA ILE A 130 -6.32 -14.21 1.70
C ILE A 130 -5.48 -13.08 2.29
N VAL A 131 -4.50 -12.61 1.53
CA VAL A 131 -3.65 -11.48 1.90
C VAL A 131 -4.37 -10.18 1.55
N GLU A 132 -4.55 -9.31 2.56
CA GLU A 132 -5.10 -7.97 2.39
C GLU A 132 -3.95 -6.94 2.33
N PRO A 133 -3.91 -6.06 1.32
CA PRO A 133 -3.05 -4.88 1.36
C PRO A 133 -3.57 -3.92 2.41
N VAL A 134 -2.69 -3.51 3.33
CA VAL A 134 -3.00 -2.55 4.39
C VAL A 134 -1.81 -1.62 4.56
N LEU A 135 -2.06 -0.32 4.45
CA LEU A 135 -1.03 0.69 4.71
C LEU A 135 -0.71 0.76 6.20
N LYS A 136 0.55 0.47 6.54
CA LYS A 136 1.09 0.53 7.91
C LYS A 136 2.53 1.04 7.89
N PRO A 137 2.95 1.79 8.92
CA PRO A 137 4.37 2.06 9.17
C PRO A 137 5.13 0.73 9.34
N GLN A 138 6.22 0.56 8.59
CA GLN A 138 7.05 -0.64 8.57
C GLN A 138 8.52 -0.23 8.36
N TRP A 139 9.44 -1.13 8.68
CA TRP A 139 10.86 -0.99 8.41
C TRP A 139 11.20 -1.53 7.03
N TRP A 140 11.82 -0.69 6.22
CA TRP A 140 12.23 -1.00 4.85
C TRP A 140 13.74 -0.89 4.70
N MET A 141 14.32 -1.75 3.88
CA MET A 141 15.70 -1.67 3.46
C MET A 141 15.74 -1.23 2.00
N ASP A 142 16.49 -0.16 1.72
CA ASP A 142 16.84 0.23 0.35
C ASP A 142 17.73 -0.86 -0.26
N CYS A 143 17.19 -1.53 -1.26
CA CYS A 143 17.85 -2.63 -1.94
C CYS A 143 18.69 -2.19 -3.15
N SER A 144 18.56 -0.94 -3.60
CA SER A 144 19.09 -0.47 -4.88
C SER A 144 20.60 -0.65 -4.98
N LYS A 145 21.33 -0.19 -3.97
CA LYS A 145 22.80 -0.26 -3.91
C LYS A 145 23.30 -1.70 -3.90
N GLU A 146 22.69 -2.55 -3.07
CA GLU A 146 23.14 -3.94 -2.92
C GLU A 146 22.77 -4.79 -4.14
N ALA A 147 21.62 -4.52 -4.77
CA ALA A 147 21.25 -5.15 -6.03
C ALA A 147 22.21 -4.77 -7.16
N ALA A 148 22.58 -3.49 -7.29
CA ALA A 148 23.57 -3.04 -8.26
C ALA A 148 24.93 -3.75 -8.07
N ARG A 149 25.37 -3.93 -6.82
CA ARG A 149 26.58 -4.71 -6.51
C ARG A 149 26.46 -6.17 -6.94
N GLY A 150 25.30 -6.80 -6.70
CA GLY A 150 25.04 -8.19 -7.10
C GLY A 150 25.03 -8.39 -8.63
N VAL A 151 24.48 -7.43 -9.37
CA VAL A 151 24.53 -7.41 -10.85
C VAL A 151 25.97 -7.27 -11.33
N GLN A 152 26.72 -6.33 -10.77
CA GLN A 152 28.09 -6.05 -11.19
C GLN A 152 29.03 -7.24 -10.92
N ALA A 153 28.85 -7.95 -9.81
CA ALA A 153 29.65 -9.13 -9.48
C ALA A 153 29.54 -10.23 -10.54
N VAL A 154 28.35 -10.43 -11.13
CA VAL A 154 28.15 -11.40 -12.22
C VAL A 154 28.73 -10.87 -13.54
N LYS A 155 28.46 -9.59 -13.87
CA LYS A 155 28.99 -8.96 -15.10
C LYS A 155 30.53 -8.97 -15.15
N GLU A 156 31.20 -8.82 -14.01
CA GLU A 156 32.66 -8.85 -13.89
C GLU A 156 33.25 -10.27 -13.75
N GLY A 157 32.41 -11.31 -13.71
CA GLY A 157 32.84 -12.70 -13.53
C GLY A 157 33.37 -13.02 -12.12
N LYS A 158 33.22 -12.11 -11.15
CA LYS A 158 33.54 -12.35 -9.73
C LYS A 158 32.59 -13.34 -9.08
N LEU A 159 31.34 -13.38 -9.56
CA LEU A 159 30.33 -14.38 -9.24
C LEU A 159 29.93 -15.09 -10.54
N ARG A 160 30.00 -16.43 -10.55
CA ARG A 160 29.52 -17.24 -11.68
C ARG A 160 28.23 -17.95 -11.31
N ILE A 161 27.21 -17.82 -12.15
CA ILE A 161 25.93 -18.51 -11.97
C ILE A 161 25.95 -19.76 -12.84
N GLU A 162 25.75 -20.92 -12.21
CA GLU A 162 25.68 -22.20 -12.91
C GLU A 162 24.32 -22.86 -12.68
N PRO A 163 23.59 -23.23 -13.75
CA PRO A 163 23.85 -22.94 -15.18
C PRO A 163 23.76 -21.46 -15.59
N SER A 164 24.55 -21.05 -16.60
CA SER A 164 24.67 -19.64 -17.04
C SER A 164 23.38 -19.02 -17.60
N TYR A 165 22.44 -19.81 -18.09
CA TYR A 165 21.16 -19.27 -18.57
C TYR A 165 20.33 -18.58 -17.47
N TYR A 166 20.59 -18.89 -16.19
CA TYR A 166 19.96 -18.23 -15.04
C TYR A 166 20.46 -16.81 -14.79
N GLU A 167 21.55 -16.37 -15.44
CA GLU A 167 22.02 -14.98 -15.35
C GLU A 167 20.93 -13.99 -15.81
N SER A 168 20.15 -14.36 -16.84
CA SER A 168 19.02 -13.56 -17.30
C SER A 168 17.97 -13.33 -16.21
N THR A 169 17.62 -14.38 -15.45
CA THR A 169 16.71 -14.30 -14.30
C THR A 169 17.30 -13.45 -13.18
N TRP A 170 18.60 -13.59 -12.91
CA TRP A 170 19.32 -12.81 -11.91
C TRP A 170 19.28 -11.31 -12.21
N PHE A 171 19.62 -10.92 -13.45
CA PHE A 171 19.58 -9.53 -13.88
C PHE A 171 18.16 -8.98 -13.85
N ASN A 172 17.19 -9.71 -14.41
CA ASN A 172 15.80 -9.27 -14.40
C ASN A 172 15.26 -9.01 -12.99
N TRP A 173 15.64 -9.83 -12.01
CA TRP A 173 15.20 -9.65 -10.63
C TRP A 173 15.89 -8.48 -9.93
N LEU A 174 17.22 -8.36 -10.04
CA LEU A 174 17.97 -7.32 -9.34
C LEU A 174 17.87 -5.93 -10.00
N GLU A 175 17.77 -5.85 -11.31
CA GLU A 175 17.61 -4.57 -12.02
C GLU A 175 16.21 -3.96 -11.81
N ASN A 176 15.22 -4.77 -11.43
CA ASN A 176 13.86 -4.35 -11.09
C ASN A 176 13.53 -4.48 -9.59
N ILE A 177 14.55 -4.52 -8.72
CA ILE A 177 14.37 -4.74 -7.29
C ILE A 177 13.52 -3.61 -6.67
N ARG A 178 12.73 -3.95 -5.65
CA ARG A 178 12.03 -2.99 -4.80
C ARG A 178 12.59 -3.06 -3.39
N ASP A 179 12.40 -1.99 -2.63
CA ASP A 179 12.77 -1.96 -1.22
C ASP A 179 12.11 -3.11 -0.47
N TRP A 180 12.89 -3.72 0.42
CA TRP A 180 12.43 -4.89 1.14
C TRP A 180 11.86 -4.48 2.49
N CYS A 181 10.58 -4.75 2.71
CA CYS A 181 9.98 -4.68 4.04
C CYS A 181 10.59 -5.79 4.90
N VAL A 182 11.39 -5.40 5.90
CA VAL A 182 12.09 -6.33 6.80
C VAL A 182 11.32 -6.58 8.10
N SER A 183 10.41 -5.68 8.48
CA SER A 183 9.63 -5.84 9.71
C SER A 183 8.49 -6.83 9.58
N ARG A 184 8.22 -7.56 10.66
CA ARG A 184 7.13 -8.51 10.79
C ARG A 184 6.51 -8.38 12.17
N GLN A 185 5.18 -8.43 12.25
CA GLN A 185 4.44 -8.45 13.51
C GLN A 185 4.32 -9.90 14.01
N LEU A 186 5.47 -10.52 14.31
CA LEU A 186 5.57 -11.90 14.80
C LEU A 186 6.22 -11.93 16.17
N TRP A 187 5.84 -12.92 16.98
CA TRP A 187 6.45 -13.19 18.28
C TRP A 187 7.81 -13.87 18.16
N TRP A 188 8.00 -14.66 17.09
CA TRP A 188 9.23 -15.39 16.83
C TRP A 188 10.08 -14.69 15.77
N GLY A 189 11.33 -14.39 16.13
CA GLY A 189 12.31 -13.76 15.25
C GLY A 189 13.28 -12.88 16.03
N HIS A 190 14.20 -12.24 15.30
CA HIS A 190 15.10 -11.26 15.90
C HIS A 190 14.36 -9.93 16.05
N ARG A 191 14.46 -9.31 17.24
CA ARG A 191 13.94 -7.97 17.47
C ARG A 191 14.74 -6.97 16.63
N ILE A 192 14.05 -6.12 15.87
CA ILE A 192 14.69 -5.01 15.16
C ILE A 192 15.30 -4.10 16.21
N PRO A 193 16.60 -3.77 16.13
CA PRO A 193 17.27 -2.98 17.16
C PRO A 193 17.06 -1.49 16.88
N ALA A 194 15.79 -1.10 16.86
CA ALA A 194 15.32 0.26 16.67
C ALA A 194 14.76 0.80 17.99
N TYR A 195 15.20 2.00 18.34
CA TYR A 195 14.94 2.65 19.61
C TYR A 195 14.17 3.94 19.34
N LYS A 196 13.04 4.13 20.02
CA LYS A 196 12.22 5.34 19.90
C LYS A 196 12.68 6.37 20.92
N VAL A 197 12.90 7.60 20.49
CA VAL A 197 13.15 8.72 21.41
C VAL A 197 11.84 9.07 22.13
N VAL A 198 11.89 9.12 23.45
CA VAL A 198 10.76 9.55 24.29
C VAL A 198 11.16 10.82 25.03
N LYS A 199 10.78 11.99 24.50
CA LYS A 199 10.89 13.27 25.20
C LYS A 199 9.58 14.06 25.10
N PRO A 200 9.14 14.76 26.16
CA PRO A 200 7.89 15.54 26.14
C PRO A 200 7.80 16.62 25.05
N CYS A 201 8.95 17.09 24.55
CA CYS A 201 9.03 18.15 23.54
C CYS A 201 8.91 17.66 22.08
N TYR A 202 8.97 16.35 21.83
CA TYR A 202 8.81 15.81 20.47
C TYR A 202 7.37 15.36 20.23
N THR A 203 6.72 16.00 19.27
CA THR A 203 5.37 15.64 18.80
C THR A 203 5.39 14.56 17.73
N GLU A 204 6.52 14.38 17.04
CA GLU A 204 6.71 13.38 15.99
C GLU A 204 7.55 12.21 16.50
N GLU A 205 7.23 11.01 16.02
CA GLU A 205 8.01 9.82 16.36
C GLU A 205 9.39 9.85 15.73
N GLN A 206 10.43 9.74 16.54
CA GLN A 206 11.81 9.63 16.08
C GLN A 206 12.39 8.29 16.50
N TRP A 207 12.95 7.57 15.53
CA TRP A 207 13.51 6.24 15.73
C TRP A 207 14.97 6.19 15.27
N PHE A 208 15.81 5.55 16.06
CA PHE A 208 17.24 5.37 15.77
C PHE A 208 17.60 3.89 15.86
N VAL A 209 18.38 3.42 14.89
CA VAL A 209 18.86 2.04 14.84
C VAL A 209 20.30 2.00 15.36
N GLY A 210 20.58 1.11 16.30
CA GLY A 210 21.91 0.86 16.88
C GLY A 210 22.03 -0.62 17.27
N ARG A 211 23.23 -1.17 17.43
CA ARG A 211 23.43 -2.56 17.86
C ARG A 211 22.97 -2.77 19.30
N ASP A 212 23.07 -1.72 20.10
CA ASP A 212 22.58 -1.61 21.46
C ASP A 212 21.98 -0.20 21.69
N GLU A 213 21.52 0.01 22.92
CA GLU A 213 20.90 1.28 23.33
C GLU A 213 21.89 2.44 23.34
N ALA A 214 23.16 2.18 23.70
CA ALA A 214 24.19 3.21 23.76
C ALA A 214 24.52 3.75 22.36
N GLU A 215 24.72 2.86 21.37
CA GLU A 215 24.94 3.28 19.98
C GLU A 215 23.72 4.02 19.41
N ALA A 216 22.50 3.58 19.76
CA ALA A 216 21.29 4.28 19.32
C ALA A 216 21.18 5.68 19.96
N LEU A 217 21.56 5.83 21.23
CA LEU A 217 21.57 7.09 21.96
C LEU A 217 22.63 8.05 21.43
N GLU A 218 23.85 7.59 21.15
CA GLU A 218 24.92 8.36 20.52
C GLU A 218 24.44 8.94 19.18
N ARG A 219 23.89 8.09 18.31
CA ARG A 219 23.34 8.51 17.00
C ARG A 219 22.19 9.49 17.14
N ALA A 220 21.31 9.28 18.13
CA ALA A 220 20.21 10.19 18.41
C ALA A 220 20.73 11.55 18.86
N SER A 221 21.69 11.56 19.78
CA SER A 221 22.33 12.75 20.34
C SER A 221 23.03 13.58 19.27
N GLU A 222 23.81 12.94 18.40
CA GLU A 222 24.45 13.58 17.25
C GLU A 222 23.42 14.19 16.28
N LYS A 223 22.39 13.42 15.93
CA LYS A 223 21.39 13.87 14.93
C LYS A 223 20.50 14.99 15.45
N LEU A 224 20.18 14.96 16.74
CA LEU A 224 19.28 15.92 17.39
C LEU A 224 20.02 17.09 18.03
N GLY A 225 21.35 17.01 18.16
CA GLY A 225 22.17 18.03 18.81
C GLY A 225 21.91 18.16 20.31
N ILE A 226 21.59 17.05 20.99
CA ILE A 226 21.27 17.01 22.43
C ILE A 226 22.24 16.04 23.11
N PRO A 227 22.73 16.34 24.32
CA PRO A 227 23.51 15.37 25.09
C PRO A 227 22.76 14.08 25.38
N GLU A 228 23.51 13.00 25.52
CA GLU A 228 23.03 11.66 25.89
C GLU A 228 22.21 11.65 27.19
#